data_AF-A0AAV3IJ42-F1
#
_entry.id   AF-A0AAV3IJ42-F1
#
_cell.length_a   1.000
_cell.length_b   1.000
_cell.length_c   1.000
_cell.angle_alpha   90.00
_cell.angle_beta   90.00
_cell.angle_gamma   90.00
#
_symmetry.space_group_name_H-M   'P 1'
#
loop_
_entity.id
_entity.type
_entity.pdbx_description
1 polymer ?
#
loop_
_entity_poly.entity_id
_entity_poly.type
_entity_poly.pdbx_seq_one_letter_code
_entity_poly.pdbx_strand_id
1 'polypeptide(L)'
;MYIEFKDLMKKRNIALITIFILIIGSGYLFINNKENTQRVKSVVYTDKTIRQKFGKIKDYSIKQYGSDFYTDAERPLYSYKVEITGQKQDGVVDIEMRKDFNKIKYLYTIKVKEEGHSMGFRIRFGKH
;
A
#
# COMPACT_ATOMS: atom_id res chain seq x y z
N MET A 1 32.07 -40.88 -1.11
CA MET A 1 30.60 -40.77 -1.29
C MET A 1 30.35 -40.05 -2.61
N TYR A 2 30.02 -40.79 -3.66
CA TYR A 2 29.79 -40.23 -4.99
C TYR A 2 28.34 -39.74 -5.09
N ILE A 3 28.15 -38.45 -5.35
CA ILE A 3 26.84 -37.90 -5.70
C ILE A 3 26.67 -38.15 -7.20
N GLU A 4 25.66 -38.93 -7.58
CA GLU A 4 25.38 -39.18 -9.00
C GLU A 4 25.06 -37.87 -9.75
N PHE A 5 25.59 -37.75 -10.97
CA PHE A 5 25.38 -36.59 -11.84
C PHE A 5 23.89 -36.26 -12.07
N LYS A 6 23.04 -37.29 -12.09
CA LYS A 6 21.57 -37.17 -12.22
C LYS A 6 20.93 -36.47 -11.02
N ASP A 7 21.47 -36.69 -9.82
CA ASP A 7 21.01 -36.06 -8.58
C ASP A 7 21.40 -34.58 -8.50
N LEU A 8 22.57 -34.22 -9.02
CA LEU A 8 23.01 -32.83 -9.16
C LEU A 8 22.10 -32.04 -10.13
N MET A 9 21.72 -32.64 -11.27
CA MET A 9 20.82 -32.04 -12.25
C MET A 9 19.39 -31.84 -11.69
N LYS A 10 18.88 -32.82 -10.92
CA LYS A 10 17.57 -32.74 -10.28
C LYS A 10 17.53 -31.65 -9.19
N LYS A 11 18.55 -31.55 -8.34
CA LYS A 11 18.68 -30.49 -7.33
C LYS A 11 18.76 -29.09 -7.94
N ARG A 12 19.52 -28.93 -9.05
CA ARG A 12 19.60 -27.66 -9.80
C ARG A 12 18.25 -27.25 -10.37
N ASN A 13 17.50 -28.19 -10.96
CA ASN A 13 16.18 -27.89 -11.52
C ASN A 13 15.17 -27.50 -10.43
N ILE A 14 15.18 -28.15 -9.26
CA ILE A 14 14.33 -27.78 -8.12
C ILE A 14 14.69 -26.36 -7.65
N ALA A 15 15.97 -26.04 -7.49
CA ALA A 15 16.42 -24.72 -7.07
C ALA A 15 15.98 -23.61 -8.05
N LEU A 16 16.07 -23.87 -9.37
CA LEU A 16 15.61 -22.92 -10.40
C LEU A 16 14.10 -22.70 -10.34
N ILE A 17 13.30 -23.75 -10.11
CA ILE A 17 11.85 -23.64 -9.94
C ILE A 17 11.52 -22.81 -8.70
N THR A 18 12.21 -23.03 -7.58
CA THR A 18 12.00 -22.24 -6.35
C THR A 18 12.31 -20.76 -6.57
N ILE A 19 13.40 -20.43 -7.25
CA ILE A 19 13.75 -19.04 -7.61
C ILE A 19 12.67 -18.42 -8.49
N PHE A 20 12.18 -19.17 -9.49
CA PHE A 20 11.14 -18.69 -10.38
C PHE A 20 9.82 -18.38 -9.64
N ILE A 21 9.41 -19.25 -8.70
CA ILE A 21 8.24 -19.02 -7.85
C ILE A 21 8.42 -17.78 -6.97
N LEU A 22 9.60 -17.55 -6.39
CA LEU A 22 9.90 -16.37 -5.58
C LEU A 22 9.84 -15.06 -6.40
N ILE A 23 10.33 -15.09 -7.64
CA ILE A 23 10.27 -13.93 -8.55
C ILE A 23 8.81 -13.62 -8.92
N ILE A 24 8.01 -14.64 -9.23
CA ILE A 24 6.58 -14.45 -9.54
C ILE A 24 5.82 -13.92 -8.32
N GLY A 25 6.03 -14.51 -7.14
CA GLY A 25 5.36 -14.10 -5.90
C GLY A 25 5.67 -12.66 -5.52
N SER A 26 6.95 -12.25 -5.60
CA SER A 26 7.37 -10.87 -5.33
C SER A 26 6.82 -9.88 -6.37
N GLY A 27 6.76 -10.25 -7.65
CA GLY A 27 6.13 -9.45 -8.69
C GLY A 27 4.64 -9.21 -8.45
N TYR A 28 3.91 -10.26 -8.06
CA TYR A 28 2.47 -10.17 -7.76
C TYR A 28 2.18 -9.20 -6.60
N LEU A 29 2.97 -9.27 -5.52
CA LEU A 29 2.84 -8.35 -4.38
C LEU A 29 3.08 -6.89 -4.80
N PHE A 30 4.07 -6.64 -5.65
CA PHE A 30 4.40 -5.28 -6.11
C PHE A 30 3.31 -4.65 -6.97
N ILE A 31 2.68 -5.45 -7.85
CA ILE A 31 1.58 -5.00 -8.72
C ILE A 31 0.35 -4.65 -7.89
N ASN A 32 -0.05 -5.52 -6.96
CA ASN A 32 -1.23 -5.31 -6.13
C ASN A 32 -1.08 -4.06 -5.25
N ASN A 33 0.14 -3.78 -4.75
CA ASN A 33 0.41 -2.56 -3.98
C ASN A 33 0.28 -1.27 -4.84
N LYS A 34 0.78 -1.30 -6.08
CA LYS A 34 0.62 -0.17 -7.02
C LYS A 34 -0.84 0.10 -7.35
N GLU A 35 -1.62 -0.94 -7.65
CA GLU A 35 -3.06 -0.81 -7.94
C GLU A 35 -3.81 -0.21 -6.75
N ASN A 36 -3.56 -0.74 -5.55
CA ASN A 36 -4.19 -0.23 -4.33
C ASN A 36 -3.82 1.23 -4.06
N THR A 37 -2.56 1.61 -4.25
CA THR A 37 -2.12 3.00 -4.11
C THR A 37 -2.85 3.92 -5.10
N GLN A 38 -3.06 3.50 -6.36
CA GLN A 38 -3.84 4.28 -7.33
C GLN A 38 -5.30 4.45 -6.90
N ARG A 39 -5.90 3.43 -6.29
CA ARG A 39 -7.25 3.53 -5.75
C ARG A 39 -7.33 4.52 -4.60
N VAL A 40 -6.36 4.51 -3.70
CA VAL A 40 -6.24 5.51 -2.62
C VAL A 40 -6.10 6.92 -3.20
N LYS A 41 -5.30 7.11 -4.27
CA LYS A 41 -5.22 8.39 -4.99
C LYS A 41 -6.59 8.86 -5.47
N SER A 42 -7.37 7.97 -6.08
CA SER A 42 -8.73 8.28 -6.54
C SER A 42 -9.63 8.74 -5.39
N VAL A 43 -9.57 8.07 -4.24
CA VAL A 43 -10.33 8.45 -3.03
C VAL A 43 -9.96 9.85 -2.56
N VAL A 44 -8.67 10.19 -2.52
CA VAL A 44 -8.19 11.53 -2.11
C VAL A 44 -8.80 12.65 -2.96
N TYR A 45 -9.01 12.43 -4.26
CA TYR A 45 -9.58 13.44 -5.16
C TYR A 45 -11.10 13.46 -5.21
N THR A 46 -11.74 12.30 -5.04
CA THR A 46 -13.19 12.14 -5.30
C THR A 46 -14.04 12.17 -4.04
N ASP A 47 -13.46 11.87 -2.88
CA ASP A 47 -14.21 11.81 -1.64
C ASP A 47 -14.69 13.20 -1.21
N LYS A 48 -16.00 13.27 -0.91
CA LYS A 48 -16.64 14.54 -0.53
C LYS A 48 -16.14 15.05 0.81
N THR A 49 -15.85 14.18 1.78
CA THR A 49 -15.37 14.55 3.12
C THR A 49 -13.99 15.18 3.03
N ILE A 50 -13.10 14.56 2.25
CA ILE A 50 -11.75 15.10 2.00
C ILE A 50 -11.84 16.45 1.30
N ARG A 51 -12.65 16.57 0.24
CA ARG A 51 -12.83 17.84 -0.49
C ARG A 51 -13.46 18.93 0.38
N GLN A 52 -14.40 18.59 1.26
CA GLN A 52 -15.03 19.55 2.16
C GLN A 52 -14.02 20.11 3.18
N LYS A 53 -13.20 19.23 3.78
CA LYS A 53 -12.23 19.57 4.82
C LYS A 53 -11.01 20.31 4.27
N PHE A 54 -10.38 19.78 3.21
CA PHE A 54 -9.10 20.30 2.69
C PHE A 54 -9.28 21.25 1.49
N GLY A 55 -10.46 21.30 0.87
CA GLY A 55 -10.69 22.08 -0.35
C GLY A 55 -10.06 21.43 -1.59
N LYS A 56 -9.59 22.25 -2.55
CA LYS A 56 -8.83 21.76 -3.69
C LYS A 56 -7.47 21.21 -3.21
N ILE A 57 -7.17 19.96 -3.53
CA ILE A 57 -5.89 19.33 -3.18
C ILE A 57 -4.77 19.91 -4.05
N LYS A 58 -3.72 20.44 -3.42
CA LYS A 58 -2.54 20.97 -4.10
C LYS A 58 -1.46 19.90 -4.22
N ASP A 59 -1.23 19.16 -3.14
CA ASP A 59 -0.25 18.09 -3.06
C ASP A 59 -0.70 17.03 -2.05
N TYR A 60 -0.17 15.82 -2.16
CA TYR A 60 -0.41 14.75 -1.21
C TYR A 60 0.71 13.69 -1.23
N SER A 61 0.89 13.01 -0.09
CA SER A 61 1.80 11.87 0.05
C SER A 61 1.03 10.67 0.61
N ILE A 62 1.17 9.50 -0.01
CA ILE A 62 0.53 8.26 0.42
C ILE A 62 1.60 7.31 0.94
N LYS A 63 1.40 6.84 2.18
CA LYS A 63 2.25 5.81 2.79
C LYS A 63 1.38 4.69 3.33
N GLN A 64 1.55 3.48 2.81
CA GLN A 64 1.00 2.29 3.44
C GLN A 64 1.78 2.01 4.73
N TYR A 65 1.08 1.76 5.83
CA TYR A 65 1.70 1.44 7.12
C TYR A 65 1.20 0.13 7.73
N GLY A 66 0.15 -0.47 7.15
CA GLY A 66 -0.41 -1.71 7.66
C GLY A 66 -1.10 -2.52 6.57
N SER A 67 -1.13 -3.82 6.81
CA SER A 67 -1.97 -4.75 6.08
C SER A 67 -2.32 -5.91 7.00
N ASP A 68 -3.59 -6.29 7.03
CA ASP A 68 -4.09 -7.44 7.77
C ASP A 68 -4.76 -8.40 6.79
N PHE A 69 -4.10 -9.54 6.62
CA PHE A 69 -4.53 -10.67 5.79
C PHE A 69 -5.02 -11.85 6.65
N TYR A 70 -4.91 -11.74 7.97
CA TYR A 70 -5.13 -12.85 8.90
C TYR A 70 -6.53 -12.83 9.49
N THR A 71 -7.10 -11.65 9.71
CA THR A 71 -8.45 -11.52 10.28
C THR A 71 -9.54 -11.96 9.29
N ASP A 72 -9.34 -11.71 8.00
CA ASP A 72 -10.24 -12.16 6.94
C ASP A 72 -9.45 -12.28 5.62
N ALA A 73 -9.06 -13.50 5.26
CA ALA A 73 -8.29 -13.77 4.05
C ALA A 73 -9.07 -13.41 2.77
N GLU A 74 -10.41 -13.46 2.81
CA GLU A 74 -11.28 -13.07 1.71
C GLU A 74 -11.49 -11.54 1.64
N ARG A 75 -11.19 -10.84 2.74
CA ARG A 75 -11.32 -9.38 2.87
C ARG A 75 -10.11 -8.72 3.54
N PRO A 76 -8.92 -8.79 2.94
CA PRO A 76 -7.74 -8.17 3.51
C PRO A 76 -7.95 -6.66 3.68
N LEU A 77 -7.48 -6.18 4.83
CA LEU A 77 -7.48 -4.78 5.20
C LEU A 77 -6.12 -4.17 4.88
N TYR A 78 -6.12 -3.02 4.22
CA TYR A 78 -4.92 -2.25 3.92
C TYR A 78 -5.05 -0.87 4.56
N SER A 79 -4.03 -0.45 5.30
CA SER A 79 -4.05 0.82 6.04
C SER A 79 -3.04 1.80 5.44
N TYR A 80 -3.55 2.95 5.02
CA TYR A 80 -2.80 4.03 4.39
C TYR A 80 -2.88 5.29 5.24
N LYS A 81 -1.75 5.97 5.38
CA LYS A 81 -1.67 7.34 5.88
C LYS A 81 -1.50 8.24 4.67
N VAL A 82 -2.33 9.26 4.57
CA VAL A 82 -2.26 10.27 3.52
C VAL A 82 -2.04 11.63 4.16
N GLU A 83 -0.89 12.23 3.87
CA GLU A 83 -0.62 13.62 4.19
C GLU A 83 -1.13 14.48 3.03
N ILE A 84 -1.97 15.47 3.33
CA ILE A 84 -2.65 16.30 2.34
C ILE A 84 -2.26 17.76 2.54
N THR A 85 -1.84 18.40 1.44
CA THR A 85 -1.73 19.85 1.35
C THR A 85 -2.94 20.40 0.59
N GLY A 86 -3.82 21.07 1.32
CA GLY A 86 -5.10 21.53 0.81
C GLY A 86 -5.12 23.01 0.42
N GLN A 87 -6.22 23.44 -0.16
CA GLN A 87 -6.52 24.86 -0.34
C GLN A 87 -6.95 25.50 0.97
N LYS A 88 -7.76 24.79 1.77
CA LYS A 88 -8.33 25.29 3.02
C LYS A 88 -7.39 25.10 4.20
N GLN A 89 -6.84 23.90 4.33
CA GLN A 89 -5.93 23.51 5.40
C GLN A 89 -5.10 22.31 4.96
N ASP A 90 -4.03 22.05 5.69
CA ASP A 90 -3.25 20.83 5.58
C ASP A 90 -3.72 19.81 6.63
N GLY A 91 -3.28 18.57 6.51
CA GLY A 91 -3.49 17.58 7.57
C GLY A 91 -3.29 16.13 7.11
N VAL A 92 -3.72 15.20 7.97
CA VAL A 92 -3.50 13.77 7.79
C VAL A 92 -4.81 13.01 7.79
N VAL A 93 -4.94 12.09 6.83
CA VAL A 93 -6.07 11.19 6.68
C VAL A 93 -5.58 9.75 6.77
N ASP A 94 -6.19 8.96 7.64
CA ASP A 94 -6.04 7.51 7.61
C ASP A 94 -7.12 6.90 6.73
N ILE A 95 -6.72 6.11 5.74
CA ILE A 95 -7.62 5.40 4.83
C ILE A 95 -7.41 3.91 5.03
N GLU A 96 -8.47 3.26 5.51
CA GLU A 96 -8.58 1.81 5.60
C GLU A 96 -9.31 1.31 4.36
N MET A 97 -8.72 0.39 3.63
CA MET A 97 -9.28 -0.20 2.42
C MET A 97 -9.45 -1.70 2.63
N ARG A 98 -10.68 -2.20 2.53
CA ARG A 98 -10.98 -3.64 2.48
C ARG A 98 -11.27 -4.06 1.05
N LYS A 99 -10.57 -5.08 0.57
CA LYS A 99 -10.79 -5.67 -0.76
C LYS A 99 -11.65 -6.92 -0.60
N ASP A 100 -12.90 -6.90 -1.05
CA ASP A 100 -13.74 -8.10 -1.13
C ASP A 100 -13.38 -8.88 -2.40
N PHE A 101 -12.64 -9.98 -2.24
CA PHE A 101 -12.19 -10.80 -3.37
C PHE A 101 -13.36 -11.49 -4.10
N ASN A 102 -14.43 -11.83 -3.38
CA ASN A 102 -15.59 -12.51 -3.95
C ASN A 102 -16.46 -11.59 -4.82
N LYS A 103 -16.45 -10.28 -4.53
CA LYS A 103 -17.30 -9.29 -5.22
C LYS A 103 -16.53 -8.28 -6.07
N ILE A 104 -15.20 -8.38 -6.15
CA ILE A 104 -14.31 -7.40 -6.78
C ILE A 104 -14.64 -5.97 -6.30
N LYS A 105 -15.06 -5.85 -5.04
CA LYS A 105 -15.57 -4.61 -4.45
C LYS A 105 -14.57 -4.09 -3.42
N TYR A 106 -14.27 -2.80 -3.50
CA TYR A 106 -13.42 -2.13 -2.53
C TYR A 106 -14.28 -1.29 -1.59
N LEU A 107 -14.12 -1.50 -0.29
CA LEU A 107 -14.76 -0.71 0.75
C LEU A 107 -13.70 0.17 1.41
N TYR A 108 -14.01 1.44 1.58
CA TYR A 108 -13.10 2.42 2.18
C TYR A 108 -13.70 2.97 3.47
N THR A 109 -12.86 3.08 4.48
CA THR A 109 -13.15 3.81 5.71
C THR A 109 -12.14 4.93 5.82
N ILE A 110 -12.62 6.17 5.83
CA ILE A 110 -11.79 7.37 5.90
C ILE A 110 -11.91 7.93 7.31
N LYS A 111 -10.76 8.04 8.00
CA LYS A 111 -10.65 8.66 9.31
C LYS A 111 -9.78 9.90 9.17
N VAL A 112 -10.40 11.08 9.24
CA VAL A 112 -9.65 12.33 9.20
C VAL A 112 -9.17 12.64 10.60
N LYS A 113 -7.85 12.68 10.81
CA LYS A 113 -7.29 13.14 12.08
C LYS A 113 -7.33 14.66 12.10
N GLU A 114 -8.00 15.21 13.10
CA GLU A 114 -7.89 16.63 13.41
C GLU A 114 -6.52 16.87 14.02
N GLU A 115 -5.75 17.80 13.46
CA GLU A 115 -4.47 18.20 14.04
C GLU A 115 -4.70 18.87 15.39
N GLY A 116 -4.69 18.07 16.44
CA GLY A 116 -4.12 18.45 17.73
C GLY A 116 -2.72 17.88 17.80
N HIS A 117 -1.72 18.66 17.39
CA HIS A 117 -0.28 18.46 17.59
C HIS A 117 0.26 17.02 17.50
N SER A 118 0.86 16.67 16.35
CA SER A 118 2.04 15.80 16.38
C SER A 118 3.16 16.44 15.55
N MET A 119 4.15 17.01 16.24
CA MET A 119 5.41 17.46 15.65
C MET A 119 6.10 16.28 14.95
N GLY A 120 5.90 16.14 13.65
CA GLY A 120 6.69 15.26 12.80
C GLY A 120 7.80 16.08 12.15
N PHE A 121 9.04 15.91 12.62
CA PHE A 121 10.21 16.61 12.09
C PHE A 121 10.35 16.45 10.56
N ARG A 122 10.54 17.57 9.87
CA ARG A 122 10.77 17.63 8.42
C ARG A 122 12.28 17.82 8.18
N ILE A 123 13.01 16.75 7.87
CA ILE A 123 14.41 16.85 7.46
C ILE A 123 14.44 17.29 5.99
N ARG A 124 14.95 18.49 5.72
CA ARG A 124 15.30 18.97 4.37
C ARG A 124 16.79 18.73 4.15
N PHE A 125 17.14 17.88 3.17
CA PHE A 125 18.48 17.91 2.58
C PHE A 125 18.49 18.96 1.47
N GLY A 126 19.17 20.08 1.72
CA GLY A 126 19.56 21.04 0.68
C GLY A 126 20.89 20.62 0.07
N LYS A 127 20.97 20.57 -1.26
CA LYS A 127 22.25 20.50 -1.99
C LYS A 127 22.96 21.84 -1.85
N HIS A 128 24.22 21.81 -1.43
CA HIS A 128 25.21 22.84 -1.74
C HIS A 128 25.60 22.76 -3.23
#